data_AF-A0AAV5J264-F1
#
_entry.id   AF-A0AAV5J264-F1
#
_cell.length_a   1.000
_cell.length_b   1.000
_cell.length_c   1.000
_cell.angle_alpha   90.00
_cell.angle_beta   90.00
_cell.angle_gamma   90.00
#
_symmetry.space_group_name_H-M   'P 1'
#
loop_
_entity.id
_entity.type
_entity.pdbx_description
1 polymer ?
#
loop_
_entity_poly.entity_id
_entity_poly.type
_entity_poly.pdbx_seq_one_letter_code
_entity_poly.pdbx_strand_id
1 'polypeptide(L)'
;MHKARKEIETIVGLDRLIDEPDVANLPYLRNIIGESMRMYPTVPLLVPHESTSKCRVGGYRIPPASLSWRQLGVEDYWLTHGSLIECFEWKRIGEEMVDMTEGTGFTMNKAPPLQAKCHPCAALVKLLNQI
;
A
#
# COMPACT_ATOMS: atom_id res chain seq x y z
N MET A 1 -0.46 8.80 11.99
CA MET A 1 0.10 7.43 12.01
C MET A 1 0.22 6.79 13.40
N HIS A 2 0.09 7.54 14.51
CA HIS A 2 0.34 7.00 15.87
C HIS A 2 -0.42 5.71 16.24
N LYS A 3 -1.72 5.58 15.86
CA LYS A 3 -2.51 4.37 16.14
C LYS A 3 -1.95 3.11 15.48
N ALA A 4 -1.54 3.21 14.22
CA ALA A 4 -0.97 2.07 13.47
C ALA A 4 0.38 1.66 14.04
N ARG A 5 1.22 2.63 14.39
CA ARG A 5 2.49 2.35 15.05
C ARG A 5 2.27 1.66 16.40
N LYS A 6 1.34 2.16 17.21
CA LYS A 6 1.01 1.53 18.51
C LYS A 6 0.54 0.08 18.33
N GLU A 7 -0.24 -0.22 17.31
CA GLU A 7 -0.64 -1.59 16.97
C GLU A 7 0.59 -2.47 16.67
N ILE A 8 1.48 -2.00 15.78
CA ILE A 8 2.72 -2.70 15.41
C ILE A 8 3.58 -2.96 16.65
N GLU A 9 3.86 -1.92 17.45
CA GLU A 9 4.67 -2.03 18.68
C GLU A 9 4.07 -3.01 19.70
N THR A 10 2.74 -3.10 19.77
CA THR A 10 2.05 -3.99 20.73
C THR A 10 2.12 -5.45 20.30
N ILE A 11 2.05 -5.74 19.00
CA ILE A 11 1.94 -7.11 18.47
C ILE A 11 3.29 -7.68 18.05
N VAL A 12 4.13 -6.87 17.41
CA VAL A 12 5.46 -7.27 16.92
C VAL A 12 6.53 -7.07 17.99
N GLY A 13 6.38 -6.03 18.83
CA GLY A 13 7.38 -5.59 19.80
C GLY A 13 8.30 -4.50 19.24
N LEU A 14 9.37 -4.19 19.99
CA LEU A 14 10.35 -3.15 19.64
C LEU A 14 11.75 -3.70 19.34
N ASP A 15 11.91 -5.02 19.40
CA ASP A 15 13.20 -5.71 19.29
C ASP A 15 13.54 -6.11 17.85
N ARG A 16 12.53 -6.15 16.96
CA ARG A 16 12.66 -6.47 15.53
C ARG A 16 11.65 -5.67 14.72
N LEU A 17 11.88 -5.56 13.41
CA LEU A 17 10.90 -5.00 12.49
C LEU A 17 9.75 -5.97 12.23
N ILE A 18 8.66 -5.39 11.72
CA ILE A 18 7.58 -6.13 11.08
C ILE A 18 8.10 -7.06 9.98
N ASP A 19 7.56 -8.27 9.93
CA ASP A 19 7.78 -9.26 8.87
C ASP A 19 6.44 -9.74 8.29
N GLU A 20 6.45 -10.41 7.14
CA GLU A 20 5.23 -10.85 6.42
C GLU A 20 4.23 -11.62 7.31
N PRO A 21 4.64 -12.57 8.16
CA PRO A 21 3.70 -13.34 8.99
C PRO A 21 2.96 -12.48 10.02
N ASP A 22 3.54 -11.34 10.43
CA ASP A 22 2.94 -10.46 11.43
C ASP A 22 1.73 -9.71 10.88
N VAL A 23 1.73 -9.41 9.57
CA VAL A 23 0.69 -8.62 8.90
C VAL A 23 -0.70 -9.18 9.13
N ALA A 24 -0.84 -10.51 9.15
CA ALA A 24 -2.12 -11.19 9.40
C ALA A 24 -2.75 -10.79 10.75
N ASN A 25 -1.91 -10.43 11.73
CA ASN A 25 -2.32 -10.06 13.08
C ASN A 25 -2.46 -8.54 13.27
N LEU A 26 -2.25 -7.71 12.24
CA LEU A 26 -2.29 -6.25 12.30
C LEU A 26 -3.54 -5.68 11.59
N PRO A 27 -4.75 -5.80 12.18
CA PRO A 27 -5.99 -5.44 11.51
C PRO A 27 -6.12 -3.95 11.20
N TYR A 28 -5.57 -3.06 12.03
CA TYR A 28 -5.62 -1.62 11.79
C TYR A 28 -4.70 -1.23 10.62
N LEU A 29 -3.49 -1.78 10.54
CA LEU A 29 -2.62 -1.63 9.38
C LEU A 29 -3.31 -2.13 8.10
N ARG A 30 -3.93 -3.32 8.15
CA ARG A 30 -4.68 -3.87 7.01
C ARG A 30 -5.84 -2.98 6.59
N ASN A 31 -6.56 -2.37 7.54
CA ASN A 31 -7.64 -1.45 7.21
C ASN A 31 -7.13 -0.15 6.60
N ILE A 32 -6.01 0.41 7.07
CA ILE A 32 -5.41 1.61 6.47
C ILE A 32 -5.10 1.35 5.01
N ILE A 33 -4.38 0.28 4.72
CA ILE A 33 -3.95 -0.03 3.36
C ILE A 33 -5.16 -0.35 2.47
N GLY A 34 -6.10 -1.16 2.96
CA GLY A 34 -7.33 -1.47 2.22
C GLY A 34 -8.12 -0.20 1.86
N GLU A 35 -8.27 0.72 2.81
CA GLU A 35 -9.00 1.98 2.59
C GLU A 35 -8.20 2.96 1.71
N SER A 36 -6.88 3.01 1.85
CA SER A 36 -6.00 3.77 0.95
C SER A 36 -6.11 3.28 -0.49
N MET A 37 -6.12 1.97 -0.71
CA MET A 37 -6.29 1.39 -2.05
C MET A 37 -7.73 1.51 -2.57
N ARG A 38 -8.73 1.56 -1.69
CA ARG A 38 -10.12 1.86 -2.07
C ARG A 38 -10.27 3.29 -2.58
N MET A 39 -9.62 4.26 -1.94
CA MET A 39 -9.66 5.68 -2.34
C MET A 39 -8.74 5.98 -3.51
N TYR A 40 -7.50 5.45 -3.49
CA TYR A 40 -6.46 5.73 -4.48
C TYR A 40 -5.76 4.44 -4.93
N PRO A 41 -6.42 3.59 -5.75
CA PRO A 41 -5.78 2.40 -6.30
C PRO A 41 -4.62 2.79 -7.22
N THR A 42 -3.43 2.23 -6.98
CA THR A 42 -2.23 2.49 -7.81
C THR A 42 -2.47 2.16 -9.28
N VAL A 43 -3.26 1.11 -9.55
CA VAL A 43 -3.63 0.66 -10.90
C VAL A 43 -5.16 0.59 -10.99
N PRO A 44 -5.87 1.70 -11.26
CA PRO A 44 -7.33 1.77 -11.22
C PRO A 44 -7.99 0.91 -12.28
N LEU A 45 -7.34 0.78 -13.44
CA LEU A 45 -7.78 -0.08 -14.54
C LEU A 45 -7.27 -1.51 -14.42
N LEU A 46 -6.53 -1.85 -13.35
CA LEU A 46 -5.96 -3.16 -13.10
C LEU A 46 -5.07 -3.67 -14.28
N VAL A 47 -4.70 -4.96 -14.30
CA VAL A 47 -3.86 -5.51 -15.38
C VAL A 47 -4.73 -6.12 -16.48
N PRO A 48 -4.46 -5.82 -17.77
CA PRO A 48 -5.17 -6.45 -18.86
C PRO A 48 -4.76 -7.92 -18.98
N HIS A 49 -5.74 -8.81 -18.97
CA HIS A 49 -5.60 -10.24 -19.19
C HIS A 49 -6.46 -10.67 -20.36
N GLU A 50 -5.88 -11.46 -21.27
CA GLU A 50 -6.59 -12.02 -22.41
C GLU A 50 -7.15 -13.42 -22.10
N SER A 51 -8.40 -13.66 -22.47
CA SER A 51 -9.02 -14.98 -22.38
C SER A 51 -8.42 -15.93 -23.42
N THR A 52 -7.70 -16.96 -22.98
CA THR A 52 -7.10 -17.96 -23.91
C THR A 52 -8.13 -18.90 -24.52
N SER A 53 -9.28 -19.08 -23.87
CA SER A 53 -10.35 -19.97 -24.30
C SER A 53 -11.73 -19.38 -23.97
N LYS A 54 -12.78 -19.99 -24.51
CA LYS A 54 -14.16 -19.57 -24.22
C LYS A 54 -14.51 -19.88 -22.77
N CYS A 55 -14.86 -18.87 -21.98
CA CYS A 55 -15.22 -19.06 -20.57
C CYS A 55 -16.56 -18.37 -20.23
N ARG A 56 -17.05 -18.60 -19.00
CA ARG A 56 -18.18 -17.86 -18.44
C ARG A 56 -17.76 -17.14 -17.17
N VAL A 57 -18.06 -15.84 -17.07
CA VAL A 57 -17.80 -15.01 -15.88
C VAL A 57 -19.07 -14.23 -15.54
N GLY A 58 -19.54 -14.30 -14.30
CA GLY A 58 -20.78 -13.63 -13.87
C GLY A 58 -22.03 -14.01 -14.69
N GLY A 59 -22.06 -15.21 -15.27
CA GLY A 59 -23.15 -15.69 -16.14
C GLY A 59 -22.97 -15.38 -17.64
N TYR A 60 -22.12 -14.42 -18.00
CA TYR A 60 -21.86 -14.02 -19.39
C TYR A 60 -20.85 -14.96 -20.08
N ARG A 61 -21.02 -15.21 -21.38
CA ARG A 61 -20.05 -15.95 -22.20
C ARG A 61 -18.98 -15.00 -22.73
N ILE A 62 -17.71 -15.29 -22.45
CA ILE A 62 -16.55 -14.52 -22.92
C ILE A 62 -15.83 -15.34 -24.00
N PRO A 63 -15.68 -14.82 -25.23
CA PRO A 63 -14.94 -15.51 -26.29
C PRO A 63 -13.41 -15.47 -26.05
N PRO A 64 -12.65 -16.37 -26.69
CA PRO A 64 -11.19 -16.27 -26.73
C PRO A 64 -10.73 -14.90 -27.27
N ALA A 65 -9.52 -14.48 -26.90
CA ALA A 65 -8.94 -13.17 -27.23
C ALA A 65 -9.66 -11.95 -26.63
N SER A 66 -10.56 -12.14 -25.67
CA SER A 66 -11.20 -11.02 -24.95
C SER A 66 -10.27 -10.47 -23.87
N LEU A 67 -10.06 -9.16 -23.85
CA LEU A 67 -9.35 -8.48 -22.77
C LEU A 67 -10.27 -8.27 -21.56
N SER A 68 -9.77 -8.62 -20.38
CA SER A 68 -10.42 -8.44 -19.08
C SER A 68 -9.45 -7.82 -18.10
N TRP A 69 -9.91 -6.87 -17.31
CA TRP A 69 -9.10 -6.20 -16.30
C TRP A 69 -9.21 -6.97 -14.97
N ARG A 70 -8.08 -7.41 -14.40
CA ARG A 70 -8.06 -8.12 -13.11
C ARG A 70 -7.06 -7.54 -12.14
N GLN A 71 -7.45 -7.53 -10.86
CA GLN A 71 -6.64 -7.02 -9.77
C GLN A 71 -5.51 -8.01 -9.48
N LEU A 72 -4.28 -7.51 -9.54
CA LEU A 72 -3.11 -8.24 -9.04
C LEU A 72 -3.20 -8.34 -7.51
N GLY A 73 -2.78 -9.49 -6.97
CA GLY A 73 -2.50 -9.64 -5.55
C GLY A 73 -1.34 -8.72 -5.17
N VAL A 74 -1.47 -8.03 -4.04
CA VAL A 74 -0.53 -6.99 -3.57
C VAL A 74 0.04 -7.38 -2.20
N GLU A 75 0.41 -8.66 -2.05
CA GLU A 75 0.82 -9.21 -0.75
C GLU A 75 2.06 -8.50 -0.17
N ASP A 76 3.01 -8.08 -1.00
CA ASP A 76 4.22 -7.37 -0.54
C ASP A 76 3.94 -5.90 -0.15
N TYR A 77 2.77 -5.38 -0.51
CA TYR A 77 2.38 -4.00 -0.25
C TYR A 77 2.21 -3.75 1.25
N TRP A 78 1.74 -4.75 2.00
CA TRP A 78 1.52 -4.63 3.43
C TRP A 78 2.81 -4.47 4.21
N LEU A 79 3.83 -5.27 3.88
CA LEU A 79 5.14 -5.20 4.53
C LEU A 79 5.78 -3.84 4.30
N THR A 80 5.82 -3.39 3.05
CA THR A 80 6.40 -2.08 2.69
C THR A 80 5.72 -0.93 3.45
N HIS A 81 4.40 -0.92 3.52
CA HIS A 81 3.65 0.12 4.24
C HIS A 81 3.84 0.03 5.76
N GLY A 82 3.83 -1.18 6.31
CA GLY A 82 4.09 -1.43 7.72
C GLY A 82 5.47 -0.92 8.14
N SER A 83 6.51 -1.31 7.40
CA SER A 83 7.89 -0.89 7.68
C SER A 83 8.06 0.63 7.58
N LEU A 84 7.44 1.30 6.60
CA LEU A 84 7.52 2.77 6.50
C LEU A 84 6.82 3.48 7.68
N ILE A 85 5.73 2.94 8.20
CA ILE A 85 5.01 3.48 9.36
C ILE A 85 5.80 3.27 10.65
N GLU A 86 6.42 2.09 10.79
CA GLU A 86 7.28 1.72 11.91
C GLU A 86 8.55 2.57 11.95
N CYS A 87 9.25 2.69 10.81
CA CYS A 87 10.57 3.28 10.72
C CYS A 87 10.58 4.81 10.66
N PHE A 88 9.51 5.48 10.22
CA PHE A 88 9.53 6.92 9.98
C PHE A 88 8.33 7.67 10.56
N GLU A 89 8.60 8.83 11.15
CA GLU A 89 7.59 9.85 11.43
C GLU A 89 7.40 10.76 10.23
N TRP A 90 6.18 10.76 9.71
CA TRP A 90 5.78 11.51 8.52
C TRP A 90 5.09 12.82 8.91
N LYS A 91 5.53 13.94 8.31
CA LYS A 91 4.93 15.27 8.46
C LYS A 91 4.70 15.90 7.08
N ARG A 92 3.62 16.68 6.94
CA ARG A 92 3.34 17.47 5.74
C ARG A 92 4.39 18.56 5.54
N ILE A 93 4.61 18.95 4.28
CA ILE A 93 5.33 20.17 3.95
C ILE A 93 4.36 21.34 4.08
N GLY A 94 4.59 22.20 5.05
CA GLY A 94 3.69 23.33 5.33
C GLY A 94 2.37 22.91 5.99
N GLU A 95 1.47 23.88 6.10
CA GLU A 95 0.14 23.70 6.72
C GLU A 95 -0.96 23.45 5.69
N GLU A 96 -0.69 23.75 4.43
CA GLU A 96 -1.64 23.59 3.33
C GLU A 96 -2.08 22.14 3.16
N MET A 97 -3.29 21.98 2.63
CA MET A 97 -3.80 20.66 2.26
C MET A 97 -3.00 20.16 1.06
N VAL A 98 -2.65 18.87 1.09
CA VAL A 98 -1.92 18.24 -0.01
C VAL A 98 -2.82 18.23 -1.23
N ASP A 99 -2.32 18.74 -2.35
CA ASP A 99 -3.02 18.62 -3.63
C ASP A 99 -3.11 17.14 -4.03
N MET A 100 -4.33 16.64 -4.11
CA MET A 100 -4.61 15.25 -4.43
C MET A 100 -4.94 15.04 -5.91
N THR A 101 -4.85 16.08 -6.74
CA THR A 101 -5.12 16.02 -8.18
C THR A 101 -4.34 14.90 -8.85
N GLU A 102 -5.04 14.11 -9.64
CA GLU A 102 -4.48 12.93 -10.30
C GLU A 102 -3.85 13.31 -11.64
N GLY A 103 -2.73 12.66 -11.94
CA GLY A 103 -2.09 12.73 -13.24
C GLY A 103 -2.83 11.90 -14.29
N THR A 104 -2.38 11.99 -15.53
CA THR A 104 -2.93 11.21 -16.65
C THR A 104 -2.21 9.86 -16.78
N GLY A 105 -2.91 8.83 -17.26
CA GLY A 105 -2.32 7.53 -17.61
C GLY A 105 -3.03 6.32 -17.01
N PHE A 106 -2.39 5.16 -17.12
CA PHE A 106 -2.91 3.89 -16.60
C PHE A 106 -2.73 3.72 -15.08
N THR A 107 -1.92 4.54 -14.44
CA THR A 107 -1.68 4.54 -12.99
C THR A 107 -2.18 5.85 -12.37
N MET A 108 -2.70 5.80 -11.14
CA MET A 108 -3.14 7.02 -10.42
C MET A 108 -1.97 7.73 -9.75
N ASN A 109 -1.13 8.34 -10.58
CA ASN A 109 -0.03 9.18 -10.11
C ASN A 109 -0.59 10.51 -9.60
N LYS A 110 0.16 11.20 -8.73
CA LYS A 110 -0.18 12.58 -8.37
C LYS A 110 0.31 13.52 -9.46
N ALA A 111 -0.52 14.47 -9.86
CA ALA A 111 -0.16 15.46 -10.89
C ALA A 111 1.04 16.30 -10.44
N PRO A 112 1.01 16.94 -9.24
CA PRO A 112 2.22 17.35 -8.57
C PRO A 112 2.82 16.19 -7.75
N PRO A 113 4.15 15.96 -7.78
CA PRO A 113 4.79 14.96 -6.93
C PRO A 113 4.52 15.21 -5.43
N LEU A 114 4.19 14.15 -4.68
CA LEU A 114 4.00 14.23 -3.23
C LEU A 114 5.32 14.51 -2.53
N GLN A 115 5.28 15.41 -1.56
CA GLN A 115 6.41 15.71 -0.69
C GLN A 115 6.01 15.55 0.77
N ALA A 116 6.90 14.97 1.57
CA ALA A 116 6.72 14.83 3.00
C ALA A 116 8.09 14.90 3.71
N LYS A 117 8.08 15.41 4.93
CA LYS A 117 9.23 15.28 5.84
C LYS A 117 9.15 13.93 6.53
N CYS A 118 10.19 13.13 6.42
CA CYS A 118 10.37 11.91 7.20
C CYS A 118 11.44 12.14 8.28
N HIS A 119 11.18 11.65 9.49
CA HIS A 119 12.17 11.60 10.57
C HIS A 119 12.34 10.14 11.00
N PRO A 120 13.56 9.58 10.97
CA PRO A 120 13.83 8.22 11.45
C PRO A 120 13.35 8.01 12.87
N CYS A 121 12.69 6.88 13.11
CA CYS A 121 12.28 6.44 14.44
C CYS A 121 13.41 5.65 15.11
N ALA A 122 13.31 5.48 16.44
CA ALA A 122 14.29 4.73 17.21
C ALA A 122 14.49 3.29 16.70
N ALA A 123 13.43 2.64 16.19
CA ALA A 123 13.52 1.32 15.57
C ALA A 123 14.52 1.28 14.40
N LEU A 124 14.41 2.24 13.46
CA LEU A 124 15.32 2.33 12.32
C LEU A 124 16.75 2.68 12.77
N VAL A 125 16.90 3.61 13.71
CA VAL A 125 18.23 4.02 14.23
C VAL A 125 18.95 2.84 14.90
N LYS A 126 18.24 2.00 15.66
CA LYS A 126 18.82 0.80 16.28
C LYS A 126 19.36 -0.18 15.24
N LEU A 127 18.63 -0.41 14.15
CA LEU A 127 19.04 -1.34 13.10
C LEU A 127 20.24 -0.82 12.31
N LEU A 128 20.25 0.47 11.98
CA LEU A 128 21.40 1.08 11.30
C LEU A 128 22.67 1.01 12.13
N ASN A 129 22.58 1.03 13.46
CA ASN A 129 23.72 0.89 14.36
C ASN A 129 24.23 -0.55 14.50
N GLN A 130 23.55 -1.54 13.92
CA GLN A 130 23.94 -2.96 13.94
C GLN A 130 24.62 -3.42 12.64
N ILE A 131 24.79 -2.52 11.67
CA ILE A 131 25.44 -2.73 10.37
C ILE A 131 26.84 -2.11 10.41
#